data_AF-A0A315XY58-F1
#
_entry.id   AF-A0A315XY58-F1
#
_cell.length_a   1.000
_cell.length_b   1.000
_cell.length_c   1.000
_cell.angle_alpha   90.00
_cell.angle_beta   90.00
_cell.angle_gamma   90.00
#
_symmetry.space_group_name_H-M   'P 1'
#
loop_
_entity.id
_entity.type
_entity.pdbx_description
1 polymer ?
#
loop_
_entity_poly.entity_id
_entity_poly.type
_entity_poly.pdbx_seq_one_letter_code
_entity_poly.pdbx_strand_id
1 'polypeptide(L)'
;MKKAKKLMAVTLAAAAASAQLTCMGAKAVPMLIRGDLNRDDRVNISDIVIMKNYLLGRYGLNETQYIASDINEDGETDSLDLTALQEMIISSINRLPSGTWIGDCMGGKRYFSFGDGVGTVIDPSAGITDDFDITSDEDIAVFSMKKSGAELSAFITWLDDESFVLKWDSGETETFRYFCEYPISSSELLTGHWVTSQGRTFDINGLSGKLTDRSGYVSRFEYAPSGENVVFHFGSTEDNTEGRLVHTDSMHFAVTWADGTSETFTRQEIEVRGGITYVNGILIANKTYGLPSDYNPGKILPDAQSAFNSMQADAKKAGLSLWICSGFRSYTYQNTLYNNYAARDGKAMADTYSARAGHSEHQTGLAMDINNASDSFNNTKEAKWIAENCYKYGFILRYPQGKQDITGYKYESWHVRYLGKELAKEVHDSGLTLEEFLCIDSKYKL
;
A
#
# COMPACT_ATOMS: atom_id res chain seq x y z
N MET A 1 -20.19 3.87 43.65
CA MET A 1 -20.66 3.59 42.27
C MET A 1 -19.79 4.13 41.12
N LYS A 2 -18.75 4.96 41.35
CA LYS A 2 -17.86 5.48 40.28
C LYS A 2 -16.63 4.62 39.94
N LYS A 3 -16.23 3.66 40.79
CA LYS A 3 -15.09 2.75 40.53
C LYS A 3 -15.42 1.53 39.65
N ALA A 4 -16.68 1.07 39.64
CA ALA A 4 -17.09 -0.11 38.85
C ALA A 4 -17.22 0.17 37.34
N LYS A 5 -17.59 1.40 36.94
CA LYS A 5 -17.69 1.79 35.51
C LYS A 5 -16.35 1.89 34.79
N LYS A 6 -15.25 2.14 35.52
CA LYS A 6 -13.91 2.26 34.93
C LYS A 6 -13.28 0.89 34.66
N LEU A 7 -13.61 -0.12 35.48
CA LEU A 7 -13.14 -1.50 35.31
C LEU A 7 -13.85 -2.22 34.14
N MET A 8 -15.16 -1.96 33.94
CA MET A 8 -15.91 -2.46 32.78
C MET A 8 -15.48 -1.84 31.44
N ALA A 9 -15.08 -0.56 31.43
CA ALA A 9 -14.62 0.09 30.20
C ALA A 9 -13.25 -0.41 29.72
N VAL A 10 -12.35 -0.76 30.65
CA VAL A 10 -11.04 -1.35 30.33
C VAL A 10 -11.16 -2.80 29.86
N THR A 11 -12.09 -3.58 30.44
CA THR A 11 -12.34 -4.98 30.03
C THR A 11 -13.05 -5.09 28.67
N LEU A 12 -13.93 -4.15 28.32
CA LEU A 12 -14.54 -4.09 26.97
C LEU A 12 -13.56 -3.66 25.88
N ALA A 13 -12.59 -2.79 26.18
CA ALA A 13 -11.54 -2.41 25.23
C ALA A 13 -10.55 -3.56 24.98
N ALA A 14 -10.16 -4.30 26.03
CA ALA A 14 -9.33 -5.48 25.90
C ALA A 14 -10.02 -6.61 25.13
N ALA A 15 -11.33 -6.84 25.36
CA ALA A 15 -12.11 -7.83 24.62
C ALA A 15 -12.35 -7.45 23.15
N ALA A 16 -12.44 -6.15 22.84
CA ALA A 16 -12.54 -5.66 21.46
C ALA A 16 -11.19 -5.72 20.72
N ALA A 17 -10.07 -5.54 21.44
CA ALA A 17 -8.73 -5.67 20.88
C ALA A 17 -8.29 -7.14 20.72
N SER A 18 -8.65 -8.03 21.67
CA SER A 18 -8.42 -9.48 21.54
C SER A 18 -9.24 -10.06 20.39
N ALA A 19 -10.46 -9.57 20.19
CA ALA A 19 -11.29 -9.94 19.06
C ALA A 19 -10.66 -9.54 17.70
N GLN A 20 -9.86 -8.46 17.65
CA GLN A 20 -9.23 -7.99 16.40
C GLN A 20 -8.00 -8.80 15.96
N LEU A 21 -7.45 -9.67 16.82
CA LEU A 21 -6.27 -10.51 16.53
C LEU A 21 -6.51 -12.02 16.67
N THR A 22 -7.73 -12.44 16.98
CA THR A 22 -8.17 -13.84 16.80
C THR A 22 -9.07 -13.89 15.57
N CYS A 23 -9.17 -15.04 14.88
CA CYS A 23 -10.13 -15.19 13.78
C CYS A 23 -11.52 -14.66 14.18
N MET A 24 -11.99 -13.56 13.59
CA MET A 24 -13.37 -13.13 13.80
C MET A 24 -14.29 -13.81 12.79
N GLY A 25 -15.07 -14.78 13.28
CA GLY A 25 -16.42 -15.05 12.77
C GLY A 25 -16.59 -16.32 11.91
N ALA A 26 -17.60 -17.11 12.33
CA ALA A 26 -18.11 -18.39 11.80
C ALA A 26 -17.26 -19.62 12.15
N LYS A 27 -17.94 -20.75 12.47
CA LYS A 27 -17.31 -22.01 12.86
C LYS A 27 -16.26 -22.42 11.83
N ALA A 28 -15.01 -22.53 12.25
CA ALA A 28 -13.93 -23.14 11.48
C ALA A 28 -14.37 -24.50 10.93
N VAL A 29 -14.06 -24.76 9.66
CA VAL A 29 -14.06 -26.13 9.14
C VAL A 29 -12.99 -26.87 9.94
N PRO A 30 -13.29 -28.02 10.58
CA PRO A 30 -12.29 -28.75 11.35
C PRO A 30 -11.09 -29.06 10.45
N MET A 31 -9.95 -28.46 10.78
CA MET A 31 -8.69 -28.73 10.09
C MET A 31 -8.17 -30.08 10.57
N LEU A 32 -7.76 -30.94 9.64
CA LEU A 32 -7.11 -32.19 10.03
C LEU A 32 -5.65 -31.90 10.32
N ILE A 33 -5.28 -31.92 11.60
CA ILE A 33 -3.88 -31.78 12.04
C ILE A 33 -3.30 -33.19 12.13
N ARG A 34 -2.20 -33.46 11.40
CA ARG A 34 -1.47 -34.73 11.55
C ARG A 34 -1.00 -34.87 13.00
N GLY A 35 -1.13 -36.06 13.56
CA GLY A 35 -0.82 -36.35 14.96
C GLY A 35 -1.94 -36.04 15.96
N ASP A 36 -2.97 -35.26 15.61
CA ASP A 36 -4.13 -35.01 16.48
C ASP A 36 -5.17 -36.13 16.27
N LEU A 37 -5.10 -37.15 17.12
CA LEU A 37 -5.93 -38.34 17.03
C LEU A 37 -7.22 -38.20 17.83
N ASN A 38 -7.27 -37.31 18.81
CA ASN A 38 -8.46 -37.09 19.63
C ASN A 38 -9.36 -35.95 19.12
N ARG A 39 -8.86 -35.15 18.16
CA ARG A 39 -9.51 -34.00 17.50
C ARG A 39 -9.80 -32.85 18.46
N ASP A 40 -8.87 -32.58 19.37
CA ASP A 40 -8.92 -31.42 20.26
C ASP A 40 -8.11 -30.22 19.75
N ASP A 41 -7.61 -30.32 18.50
CA ASP A 41 -6.75 -29.36 17.81
C ASP A 41 -5.38 -29.18 18.50
N ARG A 42 -4.93 -30.16 19.29
CA ARG A 42 -3.59 -30.20 19.89
C ARG A 42 -2.95 -31.56 19.65
N VAL A 43 -1.65 -31.56 19.45
CA VAL A 43 -0.86 -32.79 19.39
C VAL A 43 -0.12 -32.94 20.71
N ASN A 44 -0.56 -33.88 21.56
CA ASN A 44 0.00 -34.05 22.89
C ASN A 44 0.03 -35.53 23.35
N ILE A 45 0.32 -35.75 24.63
CA ILE A 45 0.46 -37.09 25.21
C ILE A 45 -0.84 -37.92 25.07
N SER A 46 -2.00 -37.28 25.02
CA SER A 46 -3.29 -37.96 24.82
C SER A 46 -3.35 -38.68 23.48
N ASP A 47 -2.75 -38.11 22.43
CA ASP A 47 -2.68 -38.72 21.09
C ASP A 47 -1.73 -39.91 21.08
N ILE A 48 -0.61 -39.81 21.80
CA ILE A 48 0.29 -40.96 22.02
C ILE A 48 -0.46 -42.15 22.64
N VAL A 49 -1.39 -41.89 23.58
CA VAL A 49 -2.19 -42.94 24.21
C VAL A 49 -3.12 -43.61 23.19
N ILE A 50 -3.74 -42.84 22.29
CA ILE A 50 -4.58 -43.39 21.21
C ILE A 50 -3.73 -44.22 20.25
N MET A 51 -2.62 -43.66 19.76
CA MET A 51 -1.70 -44.31 18.84
C MET A 51 -1.19 -45.65 19.41
N LYS A 52 -0.72 -45.66 20.67
CA LYS A 52 -0.25 -46.88 21.32
C LYS A 52 -1.35 -47.93 21.49
N ASN A 53 -2.57 -47.53 21.82
CA ASN A 53 -3.67 -48.48 21.94
C ASN A 53 -4.08 -49.08 20.60
N TYR A 54 -4.00 -48.31 19.51
CA TYR A 54 -4.18 -48.81 18.15
C TYR A 54 -3.10 -49.84 17.78
N LEU A 55 -1.82 -49.50 17.96
CA LEU A 55 -0.70 -50.40 17.65
C LEU A 55 -0.71 -51.70 18.48
N LEU A 56 -1.30 -51.66 19.68
CA LEU A 56 -1.51 -52.84 20.53
C LEU A 56 -2.78 -53.65 20.19
N GLY A 57 -3.54 -53.24 19.16
CA GLY A 57 -4.77 -53.90 18.73
C GLY A 57 -5.94 -53.74 19.71
N ARG A 58 -5.88 -52.74 20.60
CA ARG A 58 -6.89 -52.49 21.64
C ARG A 58 -8.01 -51.56 21.20
N TYR A 59 -7.76 -50.76 20.17
CA TYR A 59 -8.69 -49.76 19.64
C TYR A 59 -8.52 -49.66 18.12
N GLY A 60 -9.60 -49.37 17.39
CA GLY A 60 -9.53 -49.10 15.95
C GLY A 60 -9.55 -47.60 15.68
N LEU A 61 -8.87 -47.14 14.63
CA LEU A 61 -8.95 -45.77 14.15
C LEU A 61 -10.10 -45.63 13.14
N ASN A 62 -10.80 -44.49 13.18
CA ASN A 62 -11.71 -44.13 12.08
C ASN A 62 -10.92 -43.58 10.89
N GLU A 63 -11.58 -43.38 9.75
CA GLU A 63 -10.94 -42.93 8.49
C GLU A 63 -10.10 -41.67 8.68
N THR A 64 -10.62 -40.68 9.41
CA THR A 64 -9.89 -39.44 9.63
C THR A 64 -8.75 -39.55 10.63
N GLN A 65 -8.87 -40.41 11.63
CA GLN A 65 -7.77 -40.71 12.55
C GLN A 65 -6.66 -41.47 11.83
N TYR A 66 -6.99 -42.33 10.85
CA TYR A 66 -6.00 -43.03 10.04
C TYR A 66 -5.17 -42.05 9.20
N ILE A 67 -5.82 -41.04 8.60
CA ILE A 67 -5.12 -39.99 7.86
C ILE A 67 -4.24 -39.15 8.80
N ALA A 68 -4.72 -38.84 10.00
CA ALA A 68 -3.93 -38.08 10.98
C ALA A 68 -2.79 -38.90 11.60
N SER A 69 -2.92 -40.23 11.67
CA SER A 69 -1.93 -41.11 12.29
C SER A 69 -0.79 -41.52 11.38
N ASP A 70 -0.96 -41.44 10.06
CA ASP A 70 0.11 -41.56 9.06
C ASP A 70 0.89 -40.24 9.02
N ILE A 71 1.83 -40.05 9.94
CA ILE A 71 2.55 -38.78 10.12
C ILE A 71 3.73 -38.68 9.14
N ASN A 72 4.34 -39.81 8.81
CA ASN A 72 5.48 -39.88 7.88
C ASN A 72 5.07 -39.98 6.40
N GLU A 73 3.76 -40.05 6.11
CA GLU A 73 3.16 -40.10 4.78
C GLU A 73 3.50 -41.34 3.95
N ASP A 74 3.76 -42.48 4.59
CA ASP A 74 4.03 -43.74 3.89
C ASP A 74 2.77 -44.57 3.58
N GLY A 75 1.60 -44.12 4.09
CA GLY A 75 0.30 -44.75 3.87
C GLY A 75 -0.05 -45.85 4.88
N GLU A 76 0.85 -46.17 5.80
CA GLU A 76 0.64 -47.07 6.92
C GLU A 76 0.50 -46.29 8.23
N THR A 77 0.15 -46.99 9.32
CA THR A 77 0.10 -46.39 10.66
C THR A 77 0.80 -47.36 11.59
N ASP A 78 2.05 -47.07 11.93
CA ASP A 78 2.93 -48.01 12.59
C ASP A 78 3.81 -47.38 13.69
N SER A 79 4.91 -48.06 14.08
CA SER A 79 5.84 -47.56 15.09
C SER A 79 6.68 -46.36 14.65
N LEU A 80 6.87 -46.15 13.35
CA LEU A 80 7.55 -44.99 12.78
C LEU A 80 6.70 -43.74 13.00
N ASP A 81 5.40 -43.82 12.78
CA ASP A 81 4.46 -42.73 13.08
C ASP A 81 4.41 -42.41 14.57
N LEU A 82 4.45 -43.43 15.43
CA LEU A 82 4.53 -43.20 16.87
C LEU A 82 5.82 -42.44 17.23
N THR A 83 6.92 -42.71 16.53
CA THR A 83 8.20 -42.00 16.72
C THR A 83 8.08 -40.56 16.22
N ALA A 84 7.52 -40.35 15.03
CA ALA A 84 7.26 -39.02 14.48
C ALA A 84 6.33 -38.18 15.38
N LEU A 85 5.27 -38.78 15.93
CA LEU A 85 4.37 -38.14 16.90
C LEU A 85 5.12 -37.68 18.16
N GLN A 86 6.04 -38.50 18.66
CA GLN A 86 6.86 -38.14 19.81
C GLN A 86 7.82 -36.99 19.47
N GLU A 87 8.41 -36.99 18.28
CA GLU A 87 9.29 -35.93 17.80
C GLU A 87 8.54 -34.60 17.61
N MET A 88 7.31 -34.62 17.06
CA MET A 88 6.46 -33.43 16.94
C MET A 88 6.21 -32.77 18.32
N ILE A 89 5.86 -33.57 19.32
CA ILE A 89 5.61 -33.07 20.69
C ILE A 89 6.90 -32.50 21.29
N ILE A 90 8.02 -33.22 21.19
CA ILE A 90 9.31 -32.79 21.77
C ILE A 90 9.84 -31.53 21.09
N SER A 91 9.77 -31.46 19.77
CA SER A 91 10.25 -30.31 18.98
C SER A 91 9.44 -29.05 19.20
N SER A 92 8.19 -29.17 19.67
CA SER A 92 7.34 -28.02 19.97
C SER A 92 7.63 -27.37 21.32
N ILE A 93 8.24 -28.11 22.26
CA ILE A 93 8.48 -27.63 23.63
C ILE A 93 9.49 -26.48 23.63
N ASN A 94 9.06 -25.33 24.14
CA ASN A 94 9.81 -24.08 24.24
C ASN A 94 10.41 -23.58 22.91
N ARG A 95 9.94 -24.08 21.76
CA ARG A 95 10.39 -23.65 20.43
C ARG A 95 9.50 -22.52 19.92
N LEU A 96 10.05 -21.31 19.93
CA LEU A 96 9.44 -20.17 19.27
C LEU A 96 9.88 -20.08 17.80
N PRO A 97 9.01 -19.61 16.89
CA PRO A 97 9.36 -19.37 15.50
C PRO A 97 10.36 -18.22 15.36
N SER A 98 11.14 -18.23 14.28
CA SER A 98 12.05 -17.15 13.87
C SER A 98 11.81 -16.80 12.40
N GLY A 99 12.03 -15.54 12.03
CA GLY A 99 11.75 -15.03 10.69
C GLY A 99 10.28 -14.67 10.48
N THR A 100 9.87 -14.51 9.23
CA THR A 100 8.51 -14.13 8.85
C THR A 100 7.69 -15.33 8.37
N TRP A 101 6.45 -15.39 8.85
CA TRP A 101 5.50 -16.47 8.64
C TRP A 101 4.15 -15.93 8.21
N ILE A 102 3.43 -16.71 7.42
CA ILE A 102 2.07 -16.39 6.98
C ILE A 102 1.08 -17.25 7.76
N GLY A 103 0.30 -16.60 8.63
CA GLY A 103 -0.87 -17.17 9.28
C GLY A 103 -2.08 -17.12 8.35
N ASP A 104 -2.72 -18.26 8.10
CA ASP A 104 -4.01 -18.34 7.40
C ASP A 104 -5.15 -18.51 8.41
N CYS A 105 -5.96 -17.47 8.53
CA CYS A 105 -7.14 -17.44 9.39
C CYS A 105 -8.39 -17.36 8.54
N MET A 106 -8.96 -18.52 8.18
CA MET A 106 -10.21 -18.64 7.42
C MET A 106 -10.23 -17.81 6.11
N GLY A 107 -9.11 -17.77 5.39
CA GLY A 107 -8.97 -17.07 4.13
C GLY A 107 -8.47 -15.62 4.24
N GLY A 108 -8.25 -15.13 5.47
CA GLY A 108 -7.48 -13.91 5.74
C GLY A 108 -6.01 -14.26 6.01
N LYS A 109 -5.08 -13.60 5.30
CA LYS A 109 -3.63 -13.78 5.53
C LYS A 109 -3.11 -12.73 6.49
N ARG A 110 -2.36 -13.17 7.48
CA ARG A 110 -1.63 -12.34 8.43
C ARG A 110 -0.16 -12.69 8.37
N TYR A 111 0.69 -11.70 8.57
CA TYR A 111 2.14 -11.86 8.46
C TYR A 111 2.74 -11.59 9.82
N PHE A 112 3.47 -12.56 10.34
CA PHE A 112 4.10 -12.50 11.65
C PHE A 112 5.60 -12.58 11.46
N SER A 113 6.30 -11.53 11.88
CA SER A 113 7.75 -11.48 11.88
C SER A 113 8.23 -11.71 13.31
N PHE A 114 8.89 -12.83 13.56
CA PHE A 114 9.42 -13.23 14.86
C PHE A 114 10.93 -13.03 14.90
N GLY A 115 11.38 -12.35 15.95
CA GLY A 115 12.78 -12.25 16.33
C GLY A 115 13.00 -12.81 17.74
N ASP A 116 14.10 -12.42 18.38
CA ASP A 116 14.49 -12.91 19.71
C ASP A 116 13.54 -12.40 20.81
N GLY A 117 12.43 -13.10 21.03
CA GLY A 117 11.43 -12.79 22.06
C GLY A 117 10.55 -11.56 21.76
N VAL A 118 10.63 -11.05 20.53
CA VAL A 118 9.84 -9.91 20.04
C VAL A 118 9.35 -10.19 18.62
N GLY A 119 8.34 -9.46 18.17
CA GLY A 119 7.88 -9.56 16.80
C GLY A 119 6.91 -8.47 16.38
N THR A 120 6.48 -8.55 15.13
CA THR A 120 5.48 -7.66 14.53
C THR A 120 4.43 -8.50 13.81
N VAL A 121 3.17 -8.09 13.90
CA VAL A 121 2.07 -8.68 13.13
C VAL A 121 1.48 -7.63 12.20
N ILE A 122 1.22 -8.06 10.96
CA ILE A 122 0.58 -7.27 9.92
C ILE A 122 -0.65 -8.04 9.45
N ASP A 123 -1.84 -7.49 9.68
CA ASP A 123 -3.10 -7.93 9.09
C ASP A 123 -3.57 -6.88 8.07
N PRO A 124 -3.34 -7.14 6.77
CA PRO A 124 -3.71 -6.20 5.73
C PRO A 124 -5.22 -6.07 5.56
N SER A 125 -5.99 -7.11 5.88
CA SER A 125 -7.45 -7.10 5.73
C SER A 125 -8.12 -6.18 6.75
N ALA A 126 -7.56 -6.12 7.95
CA ALA A 126 -8.01 -5.26 9.03
C ALA A 126 -7.29 -3.90 9.07
N GLY A 127 -6.22 -3.71 8.27
CA GLY A 127 -5.35 -2.54 8.36
C GLY A 127 -4.62 -2.45 9.71
N ILE A 128 -4.35 -3.60 10.33
CA ILE A 128 -3.74 -3.69 11.64
C ILE A 128 -2.24 -3.94 11.48
N THR A 129 -1.46 -3.13 12.18
CA THR A 129 -0.08 -3.43 12.51
C THR A 129 0.09 -3.22 14.00
N ASP A 130 0.71 -4.19 14.66
CA ASP A 130 1.12 -4.10 16.05
C ASP A 130 2.45 -4.85 16.26
N ASP A 131 3.20 -4.39 17.26
CA ASP A 131 4.40 -5.08 17.73
C ASP A 131 4.02 -5.92 18.96
N PHE A 132 4.77 -6.98 19.25
CA PHE A 132 4.53 -7.84 20.40
C PHE A 132 5.85 -8.33 21.02
N ASP A 133 5.82 -8.62 22.32
CA ASP A 133 6.79 -9.55 22.92
C ASP A 133 6.23 -10.97 22.82
N ILE A 134 7.09 -11.98 22.75
CA ILE A 134 6.68 -13.39 22.75
C ILE A 134 7.55 -14.21 23.70
N THR A 135 6.90 -15.06 24.49
CA THR A 135 7.56 -16.03 25.38
C THR A 135 6.92 -17.40 25.24
N SER A 136 7.63 -18.47 25.61
CA SER A 136 7.10 -19.82 25.66
C SER A 136 7.28 -20.46 27.03
N ASP A 137 6.32 -21.33 27.41
CA ASP A 137 6.42 -22.29 28.51
C ASP A 137 5.76 -23.60 28.05
N GLU A 138 6.54 -24.68 28.00
CA GLU A 138 6.14 -25.94 27.36
C GLU A 138 5.69 -25.71 25.89
N ASP A 139 4.47 -26.09 25.53
CA ASP A 139 3.89 -25.88 24.21
C ASP A 139 3.01 -24.62 24.16
N ILE A 140 3.08 -23.74 25.16
CA ILE A 140 2.28 -22.51 25.22
C ILE A 140 3.13 -21.32 24.80
N ALA A 141 2.72 -20.63 23.74
CA ALA A 141 3.26 -19.33 23.34
C ALA A 141 2.36 -18.21 23.86
N VAL A 142 2.96 -17.20 24.50
CA VAL A 142 2.28 -16.01 25.03
C VAL A 142 2.77 -14.78 24.30
N PHE A 143 1.85 -14.02 23.72
CA PHE A 143 2.05 -12.81 22.95
C PHE A 143 1.58 -11.59 23.76
N SER A 144 2.46 -10.63 24.00
CA SER A 144 2.14 -9.38 24.71
C SER A 144 2.16 -8.21 23.72
N MET A 145 0.97 -7.80 23.28
CA MET A 145 0.78 -6.79 22.22
C MET A 145 1.07 -5.37 22.73
N LYS A 146 1.90 -4.60 22.02
CA LYS A 146 2.40 -3.29 22.46
C LYS A 146 1.36 -2.18 22.35
N LYS A 147 0.62 -2.11 21.24
CA LYS A 147 -0.33 -1.02 20.97
C LYS A 147 -1.65 -1.22 21.71
N SER A 148 -2.16 -2.46 21.72
CA SER A 148 -3.41 -2.79 22.41
C SER A 148 -3.24 -3.08 23.89
N GLY A 149 -2.05 -3.54 24.32
CA GLY A 149 -1.82 -4.04 25.67
C GLY A 149 -2.50 -5.39 25.95
N ALA A 150 -2.98 -6.09 24.91
CA ALA A 150 -3.58 -7.41 25.03
C ALA A 150 -2.51 -8.48 25.29
N GLU A 151 -2.86 -9.47 26.10
CA GLU A 151 -2.10 -10.72 26.21
C GLU A 151 -2.91 -11.82 25.53
N LEU A 152 -2.28 -12.51 24.58
CA LEU A 152 -2.86 -13.62 23.84
C LEU A 152 -2.00 -14.86 24.07
N SER A 153 -2.64 -16.01 24.23
CA SER A 153 -1.96 -17.29 24.40
C SER A 153 -2.48 -18.30 23.38
N ALA A 154 -1.57 -19.15 22.92
CA ALA A 154 -1.89 -20.26 22.03
C ALA A 154 -0.99 -21.46 22.34
N PHE A 155 -1.52 -22.65 22.12
CA PHE A 155 -0.70 -23.85 22.02
C PHE A 155 -0.03 -23.88 20.64
N ILE A 156 1.27 -24.09 20.60
CA ILE A 156 2.04 -24.23 19.36
C ILE A 156 2.31 -25.70 19.08
N THR A 157 2.05 -26.13 17.85
CA THR A 157 2.38 -27.47 17.36
C THR A 157 3.16 -27.34 16.06
N TRP A 158 4.43 -27.72 16.08
CA TRP A 158 5.28 -27.79 14.89
C TRP A 158 4.94 -29.04 14.10
N LEU A 159 4.70 -28.87 12.80
CA LEU A 159 4.41 -29.98 11.87
C LEU A 159 5.70 -30.42 11.18
N ASP A 160 6.53 -29.45 10.78
CA ASP A 160 7.85 -29.60 10.20
C ASP A 160 8.66 -28.30 10.43
N ASP A 161 9.80 -28.11 9.74
CA ASP A 161 10.62 -26.90 9.90
C ASP A 161 10.06 -25.66 9.19
N GLU A 162 9.10 -25.83 8.28
CA GLU A 162 8.50 -24.78 7.46
C GLU A 162 7.02 -24.54 7.79
N SER A 163 6.43 -25.28 8.74
CA SER A 163 5.04 -25.12 9.14
C SER A 163 4.72 -25.48 10.59
N PHE A 164 3.82 -24.71 11.19
CA PHE A 164 3.28 -24.95 12.52
C PHE A 164 1.82 -24.49 12.63
N VAL A 165 1.14 -24.89 13.70
CA VAL A 165 -0.24 -24.52 14.01
C VAL A 165 -0.29 -23.84 15.37
N LEU A 166 -1.10 -22.77 15.48
CA LEU A 166 -1.47 -22.16 16.76
C LEU A 166 -2.94 -22.47 17.08
N LYS A 167 -3.16 -23.09 18.23
CA LYS A 167 -4.48 -23.21 18.85
C LYS A 167 -4.64 -22.11 19.89
N TRP A 168 -5.33 -21.04 19.52
CA TRP A 168 -5.57 -19.90 20.39
C TRP A 168 -6.50 -20.26 21.54
N ASP A 169 -6.31 -19.64 22.71
CA ASP A 169 -7.19 -19.82 23.88
C ASP A 169 -8.65 -19.39 23.62
N SER A 170 -8.87 -18.58 22.57
CA SER A 170 -10.21 -18.24 22.08
C SER A 170 -10.94 -19.43 21.43
N GLY A 171 -10.24 -20.53 21.16
CA GLY A 171 -10.74 -21.73 20.52
C GLY A 171 -10.50 -21.79 19.01
N GLU A 172 -9.89 -20.76 18.42
CA GLU A 172 -9.59 -20.71 16.99
C GLU A 172 -8.24 -21.37 16.69
N THR A 173 -8.13 -21.98 15.51
CA THR A 173 -6.90 -22.63 15.03
C THR A 173 -6.40 -21.89 13.80
N GLU A 174 -5.10 -21.61 13.74
CA GLU A 174 -4.47 -20.92 12.62
C GLU A 174 -3.20 -21.66 12.18
N THR A 175 -3.03 -21.81 10.87
CA THR A 175 -1.85 -22.48 10.30
C THR A 175 -0.85 -21.45 9.83
N PHE A 176 0.40 -21.71 10.13
CA PHE A 176 1.53 -20.89 9.78
C PHE A 176 2.42 -21.64 8.82
N ARG A 177 2.79 -20.97 7.73
CA ARG A 177 3.85 -21.42 6.81
C ARG A 177 4.97 -20.41 6.78
N TYR A 178 6.19 -20.90 6.67
CA TYR A 178 7.37 -20.07 6.54
C TYR A 178 7.28 -19.21 5.29
N PHE A 179 7.76 -17.96 5.39
CA PHE A 179 7.75 -17.01 4.28
C PHE A 179 9.15 -16.54 3.93
N CYS A 180 9.85 -15.94 4.89
CA CYS A 180 11.23 -15.51 4.68
C CYS A 180 11.98 -15.32 6.00
N GLU A 181 13.31 -15.24 5.94
CA GLU A 181 14.16 -15.14 7.13
C GLU A 181 14.06 -13.76 7.80
N TYR A 182 13.82 -12.72 7.01
CA TYR A 182 13.94 -11.35 7.49
C TYR A 182 12.64 -10.84 8.10
N PRO A 183 12.69 -10.19 9.28
CA PRO A 183 11.54 -9.46 9.82
C PRO A 183 11.12 -8.33 8.88
N ILE A 184 9.81 -8.19 8.65
CA ILE A 184 9.26 -7.19 7.75
C ILE A 184 8.69 -6.04 8.59
N SER A 185 9.12 -4.81 8.29
CA SER A 185 8.54 -3.63 8.91
C SER A 185 7.27 -3.21 8.20
N SER A 186 6.26 -2.77 8.96
CA SER A 186 5.07 -2.13 8.37
C SER A 186 5.39 -0.87 7.55
N SER A 187 6.52 -0.22 7.84
CA SER A 187 7.00 0.93 7.08
C SER A 187 7.54 0.57 5.69
N GLU A 188 7.85 -0.71 5.45
CA GLU A 188 8.35 -1.22 4.16
C GLU A 188 7.20 -1.74 3.26
N LEU A 189 5.96 -1.68 3.74
CA LEU A 189 4.80 -2.14 2.97
C LEU A 189 4.50 -1.21 1.80
N LEU A 190 4.33 -1.82 0.64
CA LEU A 190 3.95 -1.17 -0.61
C LEU A 190 2.43 -1.16 -0.81
N THR A 191 1.65 -1.13 0.26
CA THR A 191 0.17 -1.16 0.16
C THR A 191 -0.35 0.01 -0.66
N GLY A 192 -1.20 -0.27 -1.65
CA GLY A 192 -1.76 0.74 -2.55
C GLY A 192 -1.93 0.24 -3.98
N HIS A 193 -2.40 1.15 -4.83
CA HIS A 193 -2.47 0.93 -6.28
C HIS A 193 -1.24 1.56 -6.96
N TRP A 194 -0.52 0.75 -7.73
CA TRP A 194 0.71 1.16 -8.40
C TRP A 194 0.64 0.89 -9.90
N VAL A 195 1.12 1.85 -10.69
CA VAL A 195 1.28 1.73 -12.13
C VAL A 195 2.75 1.75 -12.46
N THR A 196 3.20 0.77 -13.23
CA THR A 196 4.61 0.67 -13.62
C THR A 196 4.92 1.50 -14.87
N SER A 197 6.20 1.84 -15.06
CA SER A 197 6.70 2.41 -16.33
C SER A 197 6.48 1.50 -17.53
N GLN A 198 6.19 0.22 -17.29
CA GLN A 198 5.77 -0.74 -18.29
C GLN A 198 4.24 -0.86 -18.41
N GLY A 199 3.43 0.00 -17.82
CA GLY A 199 1.96 -0.03 -17.98
C GLY A 199 1.28 -1.27 -17.39
N ARG A 200 1.95 -1.97 -16.48
CA ARG A 200 1.35 -2.99 -15.60
C ARG A 200 0.79 -2.33 -14.35
N THR A 201 -0.26 -2.88 -13.76
CA THR A 201 -0.83 -2.39 -12.50
C THR A 201 -0.66 -3.41 -11.39
N PHE A 202 -0.37 -2.92 -10.19
CA PHE A 202 -0.23 -3.71 -8.97
C PHE A 202 -1.18 -3.17 -7.91
N ASP A 203 -2.15 -3.99 -7.51
CA ASP A 203 -3.03 -3.73 -6.38
C ASP A 203 -2.50 -4.49 -5.17
N ILE A 204 -1.78 -3.81 -4.29
CA ILE A 204 -1.09 -4.40 -3.14
C ILE A 204 -1.90 -4.16 -1.87
N ASN A 205 -2.15 -5.21 -1.11
CA ASN A 205 -2.66 -5.16 0.25
C ASN A 205 -1.72 -5.93 1.20
N GLY A 206 -0.96 -5.18 1.99
CA GLY A 206 0.09 -5.74 2.85
C GLY A 206 1.21 -6.35 2.03
N LEU A 207 1.42 -7.66 2.16
CA LEU A 207 2.48 -8.44 1.51
C LEU A 207 1.98 -9.30 0.35
N SER A 208 0.76 -9.03 -0.13
CA SER A 208 0.18 -9.74 -1.26
C SER A 208 -0.60 -8.80 -2.16
N GLY A 209 -0.85 -9.22 -3.40
CA GLY A 209 -1.58 -8.38 -4.32
C GLY A 209 -2.03 -9.08 -5.59
N LYS A 210 -2.57 -8.27 -6.49
CA LYS A 210 -2.90 -8.65 -7.86
C LYS A 210 -2.04 -7.83 -8.82
N LEU A 211 -1.40 -8.52 -9.75
CA LEU A 211 -0.72 -7.93 -10.89
C LEU A 211 -1.66 -8.05 -12.10
N THR A 212 -1.92 -6.95 -12.79
CA THR A 212 -2.53 -6.96 -14.12
C THR A 212 -1.48 -6.56 -15.15
N ASP A 213 -1.19 -7.45 -16.09
CA ASP A 213 -0.22 -7.17 -17.16
C ASP A 213 -0.82 -6.30 -18.28
N ARG A 214 -0.01 -5.96 -19.29
CA ARG A 214 -0.44 -5.13 -20.43
C ARG A 214 -1.54 -5.76 -21.28
N SER A 215 -1.66 -7.09 -21.25
CA SER A 215 -2.71 -7.82 -21.97
C SER A 215 -4.04 -7.85 -21.20
N GLY A 216 -4.02 -7.41 -19.93
CA GLY A 216 -5.15 -7.51 -19.01
C GLY A 216 -5.21 -8.83 -18.25
N TYR A 217 -4.19 -9.68 -18.37
CA TYR A 217 -4.11 -10.92 -17.60
C TYR A 217 -3.80 -10.60 -16.13
N VAL A 218 -4.57 -11.21 -15.23
CA VAL A 218 -4.44 -10.99 -13.79
C VAL A 218 -3.80 -12.20 -13.12
N SER A 219 -2.69 -11.96 -12.42
CA SER A 219 -2.03 -12.93 -11.55
C SER A 219 -2.05 -12.46 -10.09
N ARG A 220 -2.00 -13.41 -9.15
CA ARG A 220 -1.79 -13.14 -7.73
C ARG A 220 -0.33 -13.28 -7.39
N PHE A 221 0.13 -12.48 -6.45
CA PHE A 221 1.49 -12.58 -5.95
C PHE A 221 1.56 -12.30 -4.45
N GLU A 222 2.66 -12.76 -3.86
CA GLU A 222 3.14 -12.33 -2.55
C GLU A 222 4.49 -11.67 -2.73
N TYR A 223 4.89 -10.82 -1.79
CA TYR A 223 6.24 -10.26 -1.79
C TYR A 223 6.78 -10.09 -0.38
N ALA A 224 8.09 -10.17 -0.25
CA ALA A 224 8.82 -10.01 1.00
C ALA A 224 9.85 -8.87 0.83
N PRO A 225 9.56 -7.65 1.31
CA PRO A 225 10.55 -6.59 1.39
C PRO A 225 11.47 -6.83 2.60
N SER A 226 12.74 -6.50 2.45
CA SER A 226 13.74 -6.52 3.51
C SER A 226 14.78 -5.44 3.24
N GLY A 227 14.61 -4.27 3.85
CA GLY A 227 15.39 -3.09 3.51
C GLY A 227 15.26 -2.75 2.02
N GLU A 228 16.38 -2.74 1.30
CA GLU A 228 16.40 -2.50 -0.15
C GLU A 228 16.12 -3.77 -0.98
N ASN A 229 16.05 -4.95 -0.38
CA ASN A 229 15.78 -6.18 -1.13
C ASN A 229 14.28 -6.44 -1.17
N VAL A 230 13.79 -6.99 -2.28
CA VAL A 230 12.42 -7.46 -2.40
C VAL A 230 12.38 -8.75 -3.21
N VAL A 231 11.62 -9.72 -2.71
CA VAL A 231 11.33 -10.96 -3.43
C VAL A 231 9.85 -10.97 -3.77
N PHE A 232 9.50 -11.19 -5.04
CA PHE A 232 8.13 -11.43 -5.47
C PHE A 232 7.93 -12.92 -5.78
N HIS A 233 6.84 -13.47 -5.28
CA HIS A 233 6.40 -14.84 -5.48
C HIS A 233 5.15 -14.82 -6.37
N PHE A 234 5.27 -15.25 -7.64
CA PHE A 234 4.16 -15.33 -8.58
C PHE A 234 3.74 -16.78 -8.78
N GLY A 235 2.55 -17.18 -8.31
CA GLY A 235 2.07 -18.56 -8.48
C GLY A 235 2.61 -19.54 -7.42
N SER A 236 2.96 -20.78 -7.83
CA SER A 236 3.60 -21.77 -6.94
C SER A 236 5.01 -21.30 -6.55
N THR A 237 5.44 -21.69 -5.35
CA THR A 237 6.59 -21.18 -4.58
C THR A 237 7.99 -21.32 -5.22
N GLU A 238 8.08 -21.73 -6.49
CA GLU A 238 9.34 -21.95 -7.20
C GLU A 238 9.72 -20.80 -8.17
N ASP A 239 8.76 -19.99 -8.61
CA ASP A 239 9.00 -18.87 -9.55
C ASP A 239 9.21 -17.54 -8.79
N ASN A 240 10.31 -17.47 -8.03
CA ASN A 240 10.68 -16.28 -7.26
C ASN A 240 11.42 -15.28 -8.15
N THR A 241 11.00 -14.02 -8.12
CA THR A 241 11.68 -12.92 -8.78
C THR A 241 12.23 -11.96 -7.74
N GLU A 242 13.56 -11.88 -7.66
CA GLU A 242 14.25 -10.98 -6.74
C GLU A 242 14.59 -9.65 -7.41
N GLY A 243 14.54 -8.58 -6.61
CA GLY A 243 14.96 -7.25 -7.03
C GLY A 243 15.43 -6.40 -5.88
N ARG A 244 16.06 -5.28 -6.23
CA ARG A 244 16.40 -4.21 -5.29
C ARG A 244 15.41 -3.06 -5.43
N LEU A 245 14.67 -2.78 -4.37
CA LEU A 245 13.73 -1.69 -4.24
C LEU A 245 14.41 -0.44 -3.71
N VAL A 246 14.20 0.70 -4.38
CA VAL A 246 14.68 2.02 -3.94
C VAL A 246 13.54 3.03 -4.10
N HIS A 247 13.14 3.65 -2.99
CA HIS A 247 12.23 4.80 -3.04
C HIS A 247 12.94 6.00 -3.66
N THR A 248 12.30 6.63 -4.65
CA THR A 248 12.86 7.82 -5.31
C THR A 248 12.24 9.11 -4.77
N ASP A 249 10.96 9.06 -4.36
CA ASP A 249 10.22 10.15 -3.75
C ASP A 249 8.95 9.62 -3.05
N SER A 250 8.05 10.49 -2.60
CA SER A 250 6.82 10.11 -1.89
C SER A 250 5.80 9.31 -2.72
N MET A 251 5.90 9.33 -4.04
CA MET A 251 4.96 8.69 -4.98
C MET A 251 5.58 7.56 -5.79
N HIS A 252 6.90 7.40 -5.75
CA HIS A 252 7.60 6.47 -6.61
C HIS A 252 8.62 5.61 -5.86
N PHE A 253 8.72 4.36 -6.30
CA PHE A 253 9.89 3.52 -6.07
C PHE A 253 10.30 2.84 -7.36
N ALA A 254 11.55 2.43 -7.45
CA ALA A 254 12.06 1.63 -8.54
C ALA A 254 12.47 0.25 -8.04
N VAL A 255 12.22 -0.78 -8.83
CA VAL A 255 12.77 -2.11 -8.61
C VAL A 255 13.78 -2.40 -9.72
N THR A 256 15.02 -2.68 -9.33
CA THR A 256 16.05 -3.21 -10.22
C THR A 256 16.09 -4.73 -10.08
N TRP A 257 15.81 -5.45 -11.16
CA TRP A 257 15.77 -6.91 -11.17
C TRP A 257 17.16 -7.52 -11.31
N ALA A 258 17.28 -8.83 -11.04
CA ALA A 258 18.55 -9.55 -11.11
C ALA A 258 19.23 -9.49 -12.51
N ASP A 259 18.46 -9.32 -13.58
CA ASP A 259 18.96 -9.16 -14.95
C ASP A 259 19.49 -7.74 -15.25
N GLY A 260 19.44 -6.84 -14.26
CA GLY A 260 19.87 -5.45 -14.36
C GLY A 260 18.84 -4.51 -14.99
N THR A 261 17.67 -5.01 -15.41
CA THR A 261 16.57 -4.16 -15.86
C THR A 261 15.93 -3.45 -14.66
N SER A 262 15.38 -2.27 -14.89
CA SER A 262 14.72 -1.48 -13.83
C SER A 262 13.35 -1.04 -14.29
N GLU A 263 12.43 -0.97 -13.33
CA GLU A 263 11.08 -0.49 -13.54
C GLU A 263 10.68 0.46 -12.42
N THR A 264 10.04 1.57 -12.80
CA THR A 264 9.51 2.54 -11.84
C THR A 264 8.04 2.21 -11.56
N PHE A 265 7.66 2.25 -10.29
CA PHE A 265 6.30 2.11 -9.80
C PHE A 265 5.82 3.47 -9.35
N THR A 266 4.66 3.89 -9.84
CA THR A 266 4.02 5.17 -9.53
C THR A 266 2.74 4.90 -8.77
N ARG A 267 2.60 5.44 -7.57
CA ARG A 267 1.35 5.33 -6.81
C ARG A 267 0.26 6.09 -7.54
N GLN A 268 -0.90 5.48 -7.71
CA GLN A 268 -2.03 6.10 -8.41
C GLN A 268 -3.37 5.76 -7.73
N GLU A 269 -3.72 6.55 -6.74
CA GLU A 269 -5.01 6.49 -6.08
C GLU A 269 -5.93 7.58 -6.64
N ILE A 270 -6.86 7.18 -7.50
CA ILE A 270 -7.82 8.10 -8.12
C ILE A 270 -9.14 8.07 -7.35
N GLU A 271 -9.49 9.22 -6.78
CA GLU A 271 -10.75 9.43 -6.06
C GLU A 271 -11.58 10.53 -6.73
N VAL A 272 -12.90 10.36 -6.80
CA VAL A 272 -13.81 11.42 -7.25
C VAL A 272 -14.70 11.86 -6.09
N ARG A 273 -14.53 13.11 -5.64
CA ARG A 273 -15.31 13.71 -4.55
C ARG A 273 -16.13 14.88 -5.09
N GLY A 274 -17.45 14.77 -5.04
CA GLY A 274 -18.35 15.82 -5.53
C GLY A 274 -18.10 16.19 -7.00
N GLY A 275 -17.74 15.20 -7.83
CA GLY A 275 -17.41 15.40 -9.25
C GLY A 275 -16.01 15.96 -9.53
N ILE A 276 -15.18 16.17 -8.50
CA ILE A 276 -13.79 16.62 -8.62
C ILE A 276 -12.87 15.41 -8.49
N THR A 277 -11.95 15.24 -9.44
CA THR A 277 -10.93 14.19 -9.38
C THR A 277 -9.75 14.61 -8.51
N TYR A 278 -9.35 13.71 -7.62
CA TYR A 278 -8.12 13.76 -6.86
C TYR A 278 -7.26 12.55 -7.21
N VAL A 279 -5.96 12.76 -7.40
CA VAL A 279 -4.98 11.69 -7.62
C VAL A 279 -3.96 11.77 -6.50
N ASN A 280 -3.85 10.73 -5.68
CA ASN A 280 -3.07 10.74 -4.43
C ASN A 280 -3.42 11.94 -3.54
N GLY A 281 -4.70 12.33 -3.50
CA GLY A 281 -5.19 13.49 -2.75
C GLY A 281 -4.98 14.86 -3.43
N ILE A 282 -4.34 14.91 -4.61
CA ILE A 282 -4.07 16.15 -5.36
C ILE A 282 -5.23 16.43 -6.31
N LEU A 283 -5.86 17.61 -6.20
CA LEU A 283 -6.92 18.03 -7.11
C LEU A 283 -6.39 18.19 -8.55
N ILE A 284 -6.96 17.45 -9.51
CA ILE A 284 -6.56 17.50 -10.92
C ILE A 284 -7.61 18.21 -11.77
N ALA A 285 -7.14 19.15 -12.58
CA ALA A 285 -7.89 19.76 -13.67
C ALA A 285 -6.99 19.79 -14.91
N ASN A 286 -7.30 18.95 -15.89
CA ASN A 286 -6.59 18.89 -17.17
C ASN A 286 -7.58 18.49 -18.28
N LYS A 287 -7.12 18.06 -19.46
CA LYS A 287 -8.05 17.69 -20.55
C LYS A 287 -8.87 16.42 -20.31
N THR A 288 -8.36 15.51 -19.49
CA THR A 288 -9.04 14.26 -19.11
C THR A 288 -9.99 14.48 -17.94
N TYR A 289 -9.50 15.17 -16.89
CA TYR A 289 -10.21 15.38 -15.64
C TYR A 289 -10.72 16.82 -15.57
N GLY A 290 -12.03 16.98 -15.75
CA GLY A 290 -12.70 18.28 -15.70
C GLY A 290 -13.29 18.57 -14.31
N LEU A 291 -13.41 19.85 -13.99
CA LEU A 291 -14.10 20.35 -12.81
C LEU A 291 -15.60 20.55 -13.07
N PRO A 292 -16.45 20.32 -12.06
CA PRO A 292 -17.87 20.66 -12.11
C PRO A 292 -18.10 22.15 -12.44
N SER A 293 -19.21 22.45 -13.09
CA SER A 293 -19.54 23.84 -13.48
C SER A 293 -19.89 24.74 -12.30
N ASP A 294 -20.30 24.16 -11.18
CA ASP A 294 -20.61 24.81 -9.91
C ASP A 294 -19.42 24.90 -8.95
N TYR A 295 -18.31 24.22 -9.23
CA TYR A 295 -17.08 24.37 -8.46
C TYR A 295 -16.46 25.76 -8.70
N ASN A 296 -16.52 26.61 -7.67
CA ASN A 296 -16.15 28.01 -7.78
C ASN A 296 -15.57 28.54 -6.45
N PRO A 297 -14.25 28.44 -6.23
CA PRO A 297 -13.60 29.03 -5.05
C PRO A 297 -13.61 30.57 -5.06
N GLY A 298 -13.91 31.20 -6.21
CA GLY A 298 -14.09 32.65 -6.35
C GLY A 298 -12.81 33.49 -6.32
N LYS A 299 -11.66 32.89 -5.98
CA LYS A 299 -10.37 33.57 -5.78
C LYS A 299 -9.21 32.58 -5.87
N ILE A 300 -8.00 33.12 -5.90
CA ILE A 300 -6.79 32.33 -5.62
C ILE A 300 -6.89 31.85 -4.17
N LEU A 301 -6.61 30.57 -3.94
CA LEU A 301 -6.70 29.98 -2.61
C LEU A 301 -5.60 30.58 -1.70
N PRO A 302 -5.89 30.75 -0.39
CA PRO A 302 -5.01 31.50 0.52
C PRO A 302 -3.56 31.00 0.55
N ASP A 303 -3.35 29.68 0.53
CA ASP A 303 -2.01 29.09 0.57
C ASP A 303 -1.20 29.40 -0.68
N ALA A 304 -1.82 29.28 -1.86
CA ALA A 304 -1.21 29.67 -3.13
C ALA A 304 -0.91 31.18 -3.18
N GLN A 305 -1.81 32.03 -2.67
CA GLN A 305 -1.57 33.46 -2.61
C GLN A 305 -0.40 33.81 -1.67
N SER A 306 -0.33 33.17 -0.50
CA SER A 306 0.75 33.36 0.47
C SER A 306 2.11 32.91 -0.09
N ALA A 307 2.12 31.76 -0.78
CA ALA A 307 3.29 31.25 -1.49
C ALA A 307 3.76 32.23 -2.57
N PHE A 308 2.84 32.77 -3.39
CA PHE A 308 3.19 33.75 -4.41
C PHE A 308 3.78 35.03 -3.81
N ASN A 309 3.21 35.54 -2.70
CA ASN A 309 3.73 36.72 -2.04
C ASN A 309 5.18 36.52 -1.57
N SER A 310 5.52 35.32 -1.09
CA SER A 310 6.88 34.95 -0.70
C SER A 310 7.82 34.90 -1.93
N MET A 311 7.37 34.26 -3.01
CA MET A 311 8.11 34.19 -4.27
C MET A 311 8.37 35.58 -4.87
N GLN A 312 7.36 36.45 -4.86
CA GLN A 312 7.45 37.84 -5.33
C GLN A 312 8.46 38.65 -4.50
N ALA A 313 8.45 38.50 -3.17
CA ALA A 313 9.37 39.22 -2.29
C ALA A 313 10.83 38.84 -2.56
N ASP A 314 11.12 37.56 -2.82
CA ASP A 314 12.48 37.11 -3.12
C ASP A 314 12.91 37.44 -4.54
N ALA A 315 12.01 37.37 -5.52
CA ALA A 315 12.27 37.87 -6.87
C ALA A 315 12.64 39.36 -6.85
N LYS A 316 11.95 40.16 -6.02
CA LYS A 316 12.26 41.58 -5.83
C LYS A 316 13.67 41.80 -5.26
N LYS A 317 14.11 40.97 -4.32
CA LYS A 317 15.50 41.02 -3.80
C LYS A 317 16.53 40.69 -4.89
N ALA A 318 16.15 39.86 -5.87
CA ALA A 318 16.96 39.56 -7.05
C ALA A 318 16.86 40.64 -8.15
N GLY A 319 16.19 41.77 -7.91
CA GLY A 319 16.03 42.85 -8.87
C GLY A 319 15.00 42.59 -9.98
N LEU A 320 14.10 41.63 -9.76
CA LEU A 320 13.03 41.24 -10.69
C LEU A 320 11.66 41.71 -10.19
N SER A 321 10.69 41.86 -11.10
CA SER A 321 9.32 42.25 -10.75
C SER A 321 8.34 41.18 -11.20
N LEU A 322 7.64 40.57 -10.24
CA LEU A 322 6.58 39.60 -10.50
C LEU A 322 5.22 40.16 -10.08
N TRP A 323 4.18 39.96 -10.87
CA TRP A 323 2.78 40.22 -10.51
C TRP A 323 1.86 39.17 -11.15
N ILE A 324 0.70 38.93 -10.56
CA ILE A 324 -0.29 38.02 -11.14
C ILE A 324 -1.07 38.80 -12.20
N CYS A 325 -0.99 38.37 -13.47
CA CYS A 325 -1.81 38.96 -14.53
C CYS A 325 -3.16 38.23 -14.69
N SER A 326 -3.23 36.95 -14.31
CA SER A 326 -4.46 36.16 -14.35
C SER A 326 -4.43 35.10 -13.25
N GLY A 327 -5.40 35.15 -12.34
CA GLY A 327 -5.55 34.24 -11.22
C GLY A 327 -6.72 33.28 -11.40
N PHE A 328 -7.63 33.22 -10.43
CA PHE A 328 -8.85 32.42 -10.55
C PHE A 328 -9.70 32.82 -11.76
N ARG A 329 -10.21 31.81 -12.48
CA ARG A 329 -11.18 31.97 -13.57
C ARG A 329 -12.36 31.03 -13.35
N SER A 330 -13.58 31.56 -13.30
CA SER A 330 -14.79 30.73 -13.14
C SER A 330 -15.04 29.88 -14.39
N TYR A 331 -15.83 28.82 -14.23
CA TYR A 331 -16.30 27.99 -15.35
C TYR A 331 -16.95 28.83 -16.46
N THR A 332 -17.85 29.75 -16.08
CA THR A 332 -18.58 30.62 -17.01
C THR A 332 -17.65 31.56 -17.78
N TYR A 333 -16.68 32.16 -17.09
CA TYR A 333 -15.67 33.01 -17.73
C TYR A 333 -14.82 32.20 -18.72
N GLN A 334 -14.36 31.02 -18.31
CA GLN A 334 -13.57 30.12 -19.16
C GLN A 334 -14.34 29.69 -20.40
N ASN A 335 -15.65 29.43 -20.28
CA ASN A 335 -16.51 29.10 -21.42
C ASN A 335 -16.56 30.23 -22.45
N THR A 336 -16.80 31.47 -22.01
CA THR A 336 -16.79 32.64 -22.90
C THR A 336 -15.44 32.84 -23.55
N LEU A 337 -14.35 32.77 -22.76
CA LEU A 337 -12.99 32.94 -23.25
C LEU A 337 -12.64 31.91 -24.33
N TYR A 338 -12.91 30.63 -24.07
CA TYR A 338 -12.65 29.54 -25.01
C TYR A 338 -13.45 29.72 -26.31
N ASN A 339 -14.74 30.05 -26.22
CA ASN A 339 -15.58 30.22 -27.41
C ASN A 339 -15.12 31.40 -28.29
N ASN A 340 -14.63 32.49 -27.67
CA ASN A 340 -14.04 33.61 -28.42
C ASN A 340 -12.79 33.18 -29.19
N TYR A 341 -11.91 32.38 -28.57
CA TYR A 341 -10.71 31.84 -29.24
C TYR A 341 -11.05 30.84 -30.33
N ALA A 342 -12.00 29.93 -30.08
CA ALA A 342 -12.44 28.96 -31.06
C ALA A 342 -13.11 29.64 -32.28
N ALA A 343 -13.84 30.73 -32.07
CA ALA A 343 -14.43 31.53 -33.15
C ALA A 343 -13.37 32.29 -33.96
N ARG A 344 -12.29 32.77 -33.31
CA ARG A 344 -11.23 33.54 -33.97
C ARG A 344 -10.25 32.65 -34.75
N ASP A 345 -9.78 31.57 -34.12
CA ASP A 345 -8.63 30.78 -34.59
C ASP A 345 -9.00 29.33 -34.95
N GLY A 346 -10.26 28.93 -34.72
CA GLY A 346 -10.71 27.55 -34.89
C GLY A 346 -10.52 26.69 -33.64
N LYS A 347 -11.41 25.69 -33.48
CA LYS A 347 -11.45 24.81 -32.31
C LYS A 347 -10.13 24.05 -32.07
N ALA A 348 -9.55 23.50 -33.13
CA ALA A 348 -8.31 22.71 -33.02
C ALA A 348 -7.14 23.56 -32.48
N MET A 349 -7.00 24.81 -32.93
CA MET A 349 -5.98 25.73 -32.42
C MET A 349 -6.30 26.15 -30.98
N ALA A 350 -7.54 26.52 -30.69
CA ALA A 350 -7.96 26.93 -29.35
C ALA A 350 -7.74 25.81 -28.31
N ASP A 351 -7.94 24.54 -28.67
CA ASP A 351 -7.67 23.39 -27.80
C ASP A 351 -6.16 23.24 -27.44
N THR A 352 -5.21 23.92 -28.12
CA THR A 352 -3.76 23.82 -27.81
C THR A 352 -3.24 24.84 -26.80
N TYR A 353 -3.90 26.01 -26.70
CA TYR A 353 -3.45 27.14 -25.86
C TYR A 353 -4.53 27.67 -24.92
N SER A 354 -5.75 27.14 -25.03
CA SER A 354 -6.86 27.43 -24.13
C SER A 354 -7.45 26.10 -23.64
N ALA A 355 -8.33 26.20 -22.65
CA ALA A 355 -9.02 25.07 -22.08
C ALA A 355 -10.53 25.24 -22.27
N ARG A 356 -11.20 24.15 -22.66
CA ARG A 356 -12.67 24.05 -22.54
C ARG A 356 -13.07 24.29 -21.08
N ALA A 357 -14.26 24.84 -20.84
CA ALA A 357 -14.75 25.08 -19.49
C ALA A 357 -14.72 23.79 -18.64
N GLY A 358 -14.32 23.89 -17.37
CA GLY A 358 -14.05 22.74 -16.51
C GLY A 358 -12.62 22.20 -16.60
N HIS A 359 -11.92 22.42 -17.71
CA HIS A 359 -10.57 21.86 -17.94
C HIS A 359 -9.44 22.86 -17.73
N SER A 360 -9.74 24.04 -17.17
CA SER A 360 -8.74 25.08 -16.88
C SER A 360 -8.28 24.98 -15.44
N GLU A 361 -6.98 24.83 -15.21
CA GLU A 361 -6.44 24.85 -13.83
C GLU A 361 -6.73 26.16 -13.10
N HIS A 362 -7.00 27.28 -13.79
CA HIS A 362 -7.38 28.52 -13.11
C HIS A 362 -8.69 28.40 -12.33
N GLN A 363 -9.58 27.47 -12.70
CA GLN A 363 -10.81 27.24 -11.95
C GLN A 363 -10.53 26.63 -10.56
N THR A 364 -9.37 25.99 -10.37
CA THR A 364 -8.92 25.46 -9.06
C THR A 364 -8.64 26.55 -8.03
N GLY A 365 -8.32 27.78 -8.49
CA GLY A 365 -7.73 28.82 -7.62
C GLY A 365 -6.29 28.52 -7.17
N LEU A 366 -5.65 27.46 -7.69
CA LEU A 366 -4.27 27.05 -7.40
C LEU A 366 -3.29 27.40 -8.53
N ALA A 367 -3.79 27.81 -9.69
CA ALA A 367 -2.98 28.23 -10.83
C ALA A 367 -3.03 29.75 -11.03
N MET A 368 -1.94 30.29 -11.55
CA MET A 368 -1.82 31.70 -11.89
C MET A 368 -0.85 31.92 -13.05
N ASP A 369 -1.18 32.90 -13.88
CA ASP A 369 -0.28 33.43 -14.91
C ASP A 369 0.46 34.66 -14.34
N ILE A 370 1.78 34.66 -14.48
CA ILE A 370 2.65 35.69 -13.93
C ILE A 370 3.14 36.63 -15.04
N ASN A 371 3.07 37.93 -14.76
CA ASN A 371 3.46 39.06 -15.60
C ASN A 371 2.68 39.19 -16.91
N ASN A 372 2.93 38.30 -17.87
CA ASN A 372 2.33 38.36 -19.20
C ASN A 372 2.07 36.95 -19.74
N ALA A 373 0.80 36.64 -19.97
CA ALA A 373 0.33 35.37 -20.52
C ALA A 373 0.46 35.31 -22.05
N SER A 374 1.68 35.49 -22.57
CA SER A 374 1.97 35.37 -24.00
C SER A 374 3.42 35.01 -24.28
N ASP A 375 3.68 34.49 -25.49
CA ASP A 375 5.00 34.00 -25.90
C ASP A 375 6.10 35.07 -25.83
N SER A 376 5.76 36.37 -25.78
CA SER A 376 6.74 37.44 -25.58
C SER A 376 7.35 37.47 -24.17
N PHE A 377 6.74 36.78 -23.20
CA PHE A 377 7.31 36.59 -21.87
C PHE A 377 8.42 35.52 -21.85
N ASN A 378 8.44 34.64 -22.85
CA ASN A 378 9.47 33.60 -22.96
C ASN A 378 10.87 34.23 -23.00
N ASN A 379 11.84 33.59 -22.36
CA ASN A 379 13.25 34.01 -22.29
C ASN A 379 13.54 35.33 -21.56
N THR A 380 12.54 35.99 -20.97
CA THR A 380 12.76 37.11 -20.05
C THR A 380 13.52 36.65 -18.80
N LYS A 381 14.09 37.61 -18.05
CA LYS A 381 14.81 37.30 -16.80
C LYS A 381 13.85 36.70 -15.76
N GLU A 382 12.63 37.22 -15.70
CA GLU A 382 11.56 36.77 -14.83
C GLU A 382 11.11 35.36 -15.18
N ALA A 383 10.87 35.04 -16.45
CA ALA A 383 10.48 33.69 -16.88
C ALA A 383 11.54 32.64 -16.51
N LYS A 384 12.82 32.93 -16.75
CA LYS A 384 13.93 32.04 -16.37
C LYS A 384 14.01 31.86 -14.86
N TRP A 385 13.87 32.95 -14.12
CA TRP A 385 13.89 32.91 -12.66
C TRP A 385 12.72 32.09 -12.10
N ILE A 386 11.51 32.23 -12.66
CA ILE A 386 10.35 31.41 -12.28
C ILE A 386 10.66 29.93 -12.51
N ALA A 387 11.12 29.55 -13.70
CA ALA A 387 11.44 28.16 -14.02
C ALA A 387 12.46 27.53 -13.05
N GLU A 388 13.45 28.31 -12.60
CA GLU A 388 14.51 27.86 -11.70
C GLU A 388 14.15 27.93 -10.19
N ASN A 389 13.07 28.62 -9.80
CA ASN A 389 12.83 28.95 -8.39
C ASN A 389 11.41 28.70 -7.89
N CYS A 390 10.40 28.56 -8.76
CA CYS A 390 9.00 28.52 -8.33
C CYS A 390 8.70 27.34 -7.38
N TYR A 391 9.39 26.20 -7.55
CA TYR A 391 9.26 25.01 -6.70
C TYR A 391 9.59 25.26 -5.23
N LYS A 392 10.52 26.17 -4.94
CA LYS A 392 10.91 26.55 -3.57
C LYS A 392 9.75 27.17 -2.79
N TYR A 393 8.76 27.69 -3.50
CA TYR A 393 7.56 28.31 -2.95
C TYR A 393 6.34 27.40 -3.05
N GLY A 394 6.48 26.19 -3.60
CA GLY A 394 5.37 25.24 -3.75
C GLY A 394 4.67 25.31 -5.10
N PHE A 395 5.29 25.92 -6.11
CA PHE A 395 4.76 25.99 -7.47
C PHE A 395 5.57 25.14 -8.44
N ILE A 396 4.91 24.58 -9.45
CA ILE A 396 5.59 24.02 -10.62
C ILE A 396 5.36 24.89 -11.85
N LEU A 397 6.31 24.90 -12.78
CA LEU A 397 6.06 25.38 -14.14
C LEU A 397 5.22 24.31 -14.85
N ARG A 398 3.91 24.57 -14.95
CA ARG A 398 2.93 23.51 -15.25
C ARG A 398 3.03 22.94 -16.66
N TYR A 399 3.37 23.81 -17.62
CA TYR A 399 3.44 23.49 -19.05
C TYR A 399 4.84 23.80 -19.58
N PRO A 400 5.83 22.93 -19.32
CA PRO A 400 7.20 23.12 -19.76
C PRO A 400 7.37 22.88 -21.28
N GLN A 401 8.46 23.40 -21.83
CA GLN A 401 8.77 23.27 -23.25
C GLN A 401 9.05 21.79 -23.62
N GLY A 402 8.50 21.33 -24.75
CA GLY A 402 8.72 19.98 -25.27
C GLY A 402 7.82 18.90 -24.67
N LYS A 403 6.87 19.26 -23.79
CA LYS A 403 5.96 18.33 -23.12
C LYS A 403 4.49 18.48 -23.57
N GLN A 404 4.25 19.13 -24.71
CA GLN A 404 2.91 19.45 -25.21
C GLN A 404 2.08 18.20 -25.52
N ASP A 405 2.70 17.12 -25.97
CA ASP A 405 2.03 15.85 -26.27
C ASP A 405 1.55 15.11 -25.00
N ILE A 406 2.08 15.52 -23.84
CA ILE A 406 1.79 14.93 -22.53
C ILE A 406 0.76 15.78 -21.80
N THR A 407 1.06 17.07 -21.62
CA THR A 407 0.16 17.99 -20.89
C THR A 407 -1.07 18.37 -21.72
N GLY A 408 -0.94 18.32 -23.04
CA GLY A 408 -1.92 18.80 -24.00
C GLY A 408 -1.87 20.32 -24.23
N TYR A 409 -1.03 21.07 -23.51
CA TYR A 409 -0.95 22.52 -23.62
C TYR A 409 0.40 22.94 -24.20
N LYS A 410 0.43 24.05 -24.95
CA LYS A 410 1.67 24.64 -25.42
C LYS A 410 2.57 25.04 -24.24
N TYR A 411 3.83 25.34 -24.54
CA TYR A 411 4.74 25.91 -23.55
C TYR A 411 4.21 27.25 -23.02
N GLU A 412 4.12 27.38 -21.70
CA GLU A 412 3.66 28.60 -21.03
C GLU A 412 4.63 28.98 -19.90
N SER A 413 5.60 29.85 -20.20
CA SER A 413 6.62 30.28 -19.23
C SER A 413 6.08 31.11 -18.05
N TRP A 414 4.82 31.53 -18.14
CA TRP A 414 4.12 32.34 -17.13
C TRP A 414 3.22 31.52 -16.21
N HIS A 415 2.83 30.30 -16.60
CA HIS A 415 1.76 29.55 -15.93
C HIS A 415 2.34 28.64 -14.85
N VAL A 416 2.01 28.95 -13.59
CA VAL A 416 2.44 28.16 -12.44
C VAL A 416 1.28 27.55 -11.68
N ARG A 417 1.49 26.33 -11.19
CA ARG A 417 0.50 25.55 -10.42
C ARG A 417 1.00 25.28 -9.01
N TYR A 418 0.22 25.65 -8.00
CA TYR A 418 0.54 25.39 -6.59
C TYR A 418 0.23 23.94 -6.22
N LEU A 419 1.20 23.28 -5.58
CA LEU A 419 1.14 21.92 -5.04
C LEU A 419 1.56 21.85 -3.56
N GLY A 420 2.08 22.94 -2.99
CA GLY A 420 2.81 22.91 -1.72
C GLY A 420 4.30 22.61 -1.93
N LYS A 421 5.14 22.97 -0.95
CA LYS A 421 6.60 23.00 -1.11
C LYS A 421 7.24 21.63 -1.35
N GLU A 422 6.81 20.62 -0.60
CA GLU A 422 7.39 19.27 -0.66
C GLU A 422 7.11 18.64 -2.02
N LEU A 423 5.83 18.53 -2.39
CA LEU A 423 5.42 17.95 -3.66
C LEU A 423 5.93 18.75 -4.88
N ALA A 424 5.92 20.08 -4.84
CA ALA A 424 6.47 20.86 -5.95
C ALA A 424 7.97 20.63 -6.13
N LYS A 425 8.71 20.41 -5.04
CA LYS A 425 10.12 20.06 -5.09
C LYS A 425 10.34 18.67 -5.69
N GLU A 426 9.56 17.67 -5.27
CA GLU A 426 9.64 16.32 -5.84
C GLU A 426 9.35 16.32 -7.35
N VAL A 427 8.28 17.00 -7.77
CA VAL A 427 7.94 17.15 -9.20
C VAL A 427 9.06 17.86 -9.95
N HIS A 428 9.59 18.96 -9.40
CA HIS A 428 10.71 19.70 -10.02
C HIS A 428 11.96 18.82 -10.17
N ASP A 429 12.38 18.15 -9.10
CA ASP A 429 13.62 17.36 -9.07
C ASP A 429 13.52 16.13 -9.98
N SER A 430 12.32 15.57 -10.16
CA SER A 430 12.08 14.47 -11.11
C SER A 430 12.24 14.89 -12.58
N GLY A 431 12.09 16.17 -12.90
CA GLY A 431 12.03 16.68 -14.27
C GLY A 431 10.78 16.28 -15.06
N LEU A 432 9.79 15.68 -14.40
CA LEU A 432 8.54 15.22 -14.99
C LEU A 432 7.47 16.32 -15.00
N THR A 433 6.49 16.20 -15.91
CA THR A 433 5.22 16.94 -15.77
C THR A 433 4.38 16.35 -14.64
N LEU A 434 3.34 17.07 -14.20
CA LEU A 434 2.40 16.54 -13.22
C LEU A 434 1.67 15.28 -13.73
N GLU A 435 1.38 15.21 -15.03
CA GLU A 435 0.82 14.01 -15.68
C GLU A 435 1.76 12.81 -15.56
N GLU A 436 3.03 12.96 -15.94
CA GLU A 436 4.03 11.89 -15.85
C GLU A 436 4.26 11.46 -14.40
N PHE A 437 4.38 12.43 -13.47
CA PHE A 437 4.63 12.18 -12.05
C PHE A 437 3.48 11.46 -11.34
N LEU A 438 2.25 11.54 -11.86
CA LEU A 438 1.08 10.84 -11.30
C LEU A 438 0.60 9.68 -12.18
N CYS A 439 1.30 9.43 -13.30
CA CYS A 439 0.94 8.45 -14.32
C CYS A 439 -0.47 8.65 -14.91
N ILE A 440 -0.93 9.89 -15.10
CA ILE A 440 -2.29 10.21 -15.58
C ILE A 440 -2.30 10.86 -16.97
N ASP A 441 -3.41 10.68 -17.69
CA ASP A 441 -3.60 11.26 -19.03
C ASP A 441 -4.07 12.72 -19.00
N SER A 442 -3.75 13.46 -20.07
CA SER A 442 -4.39 14.76 -20.41
C SER A 442 -4.84 14.80 -21.87
N LYS A 443 -6.01 14.20 -22.16
CA LYS A 443 -6.61 14.17 -23.50
C LYS A 443 -8.10 14.40 -23.43
N TYR A 444 -8.64 15.17 -24.37
CA TYR A 444 -10.09 15.26 -24.52
C TYR A 444 -10.63 13.92 -25.05
N LYS A 445 -11.75 13.47 -24.50
CA LYS A 445 -12.50 12.36 -25.10
C LYS A 445 -12.93 12.77 -26.51
N LEU A 446 -12.64 11.90 -27.48
CA LEU A 446 -12.99 12.07 -28.89
C LEU A 446 -14.51 12.06 -29.11
#